data_AF-A0A7S1SNA1-F1
#
_entry.id   AF-A0A7S1SNA1-F1
#
_cell.length_a   1.000
_cell.length_b   1.000
_cell.length_c   1.000
_cell.angle_alpha   90.00
_cell.angle_beta   90.00
_cell.angle_gamma   90.00
#
_symmetry.space_group_name_H-M   'P 1'
#
loop_
_entity.id
_entity.type
_entity.pdbx_description
1 polymer ?
#
loop_
_entity_poly.entity_id
_entity_poly.type
_entity_poly.pdbx_seq_one_letter_code
_entity_poly.pdbx_strand_id
1 'polypeptide(L)'
;SRPPPPGWLQWTPMDLSETNIEELIAASPRLDHSVPAVSHLRGGSSAGYKRWDEFRQSGGLRGYAMTRNNALKRNGVSRLSAYHRWGMVSPFKIARDAAACSSGGARKFLDEFLIWRELSYAFCANK
;
A
#
# COMPACT_ATOMS: atom_id res chain seq x y z
N SER A 1 -5.43 -15.60 -25.24
CA SER A 1 -6.59 -14.70 -25.03
C SER A 1 -7.22 -15.02 -23.68
N ARG A 2 -7.74 -14.02 -22.96
CA ARG A 2 -8.49 -14.25 -21.71
C ARG A 2 -9.80 -14.97 -22.06
N PRO A 3 -10.23 -16.01 -21.32
CA PRO A 3 -11.49 -16.69 -21.60
C PRO A 3 -12.66 -15.70 -21.47
N PRO A 4 -13.76 -15.91 -22.22
CA PRO A 4 -14.94 -15.06 -22.09
C PRO A 4 -15.49 -15.12 -20.66
N PRO A 5 -16.14 -14.03 -20.19
CA PRO A 5 -16.77 -14.01 -18.88
C PRO A 5 -17.77 -15.16 -18.73
N PRO A 6 -17.95 -15.72 -17.53
CA PRO A 6 -18.98 -16.73 -17.30
C PRO A 6 -20.38 -16.18 -17.60
N GLY A 7 -21.26 -17.00 -18.20
CA GLY A 7 -22.61 -16.58 -18.58
C GLY A 7 -23.55 -16.22 -17.41
N TRP A 8 -23.18 -16.57 -16.18
CA TRP A 8 -23.88 -16.16 -14.96
C TRP A 8 -23.51 -14.75 -14.48
N LEU A 9 -22.51 -14.12 -15.08
CA LEU A 9 -22.08 -12.78 -14.71
C LEU A 9 -23.08 -11.75 -15.24
N GLN A 10 -23.83 -11.12 -14.34
CA GLN A 10 -24.88 -10.14 -14.68
C GLN A 10 -24.34 -8.76 -15.08
N TRP A 11 -23.04 -8.63 -15.33
CA TRP A 11 -22.39 -7.40 -15.75
C TRP A 11 -21.27 -7.71 -16.73
N THR A 12 -21.01 -6.78 -17.63
CA THR A 12 -19.94 -6.89 -18.63
C THR A 12 -18.60 -6.50 -17.99
N PRO A 13 -17.62 -7.41 -17.92
CA PRO A 13 -16.29 -7.06 -17.44
C PRO A 13 -15.63 -6.02 -18.30
N MET A 14 -15.02 -5.04 -17.65
CA MET A 14 -14.26 -3.98 -18.28
C MET A 14 -12.77 -4.29 -18.19
N ASP A 15 -12.05 -4.10 -19.30
CA ASP A 15 -10.59 -4.16 -19.28
C ASP A 15 -10.01 -2.83 -18.80
N LEU A 16 -9.56 -2.81 -17.55
CA LEU A 16 -8.97 -1.63 -16.93
C LEU A 16 -7.62 -1.23 -17.56
N SER A 17 -6.99 -2.09 -18.36
CA SER A 17 -5.75 -1.74 -19.08
C SER A 17 -6.02 -0.86 -20.32
N GLU A 18 -7.23 -0.91 -20.86
CA GLU A 18 -7.66 -0.13 -22.03
C GLU A 18 -8.58 1.03 -21.65
N THR A 19 -8.95 1.14 -20.37
CA THR A 19 -9.92 2.14 -19.91
C THR A 19 -9.25 3.37 -19.31
N ASN A 20 -9.76 4.56 -19.64
CA ASN A 20 -9.41 5.79 -18.93
C ASN A 20 -10.05 5.80 -17.54
N ILE A 21 -9.24 5.51 -16.52
CA ILE A 21 -9.68 5.46 -15.11
C ILE A 21 -10.21 6.82 -14.64
N GLU A 22 -9.66 7.93 -15.14
CA GLU A 22 -10.09 9.28 -14.74
C GLU A 22 -11.52 9.57 -15.20
N GLU A 23 -11.85 9.19 -16.43
CA GLU A 23 -13.21 9.31 -16.97
C GLU A 23 -14.21 8.42 -16.21
N LEU A 24 -13.82 7.19 -15.85
CA LEU A 24 -14.67 6.31 -15.02
C LEU A 24 -14.98 6.91 -13.65
N ILE A 25 -13.95 7.48 -13.00
CA ILE A 25 -14.12 8.13 -11.71
C ILE A 25 -15.08 9.32 -11.87
N ALA A 26 -14.85 10.19 -12.86
CA ALA A 26 -15.70 11.35 -13.13
C ALA A 26 -17.16 10.97 -13.44
N ALA A 27 -17.37 9.87 -14.16
CA ALA A 27 -18.69 9.38 -14.53
C ALA A 27 -19.43 8.66 -13.38
N SER A 28 -18.78 8.42 -12.24
CA SER A 28 -19.36 7.68 -11.11
C SER A 28 -20.18 8.61 -10.18
N PRO A 29 -21.52 8.54 -10.19
CA PRO A 29 -22.36 9.50 -9.47
C PRO A 29 -22.37 9.30 -7.95
N ARG A 30 -21.93 8.12 -7.47
CA ARG A 30 -21.87 7.79 -6.04
C ARG A 30 -20.54 8.14 -5.39
N LEU A 31 -19.55 8.57 -6.16
CA LEU A 31 -18.28 9.03 -5.60
C LEU A 31 -18.46 10.47 -5.08
N ASP A 32 -17.94 10.72 -3.88
CA ASP A 32 -17.85 12.07 -3.35
C ASP A 32 -16.72 12.82 -4.06
N HIS A 33 -17.09 13.70 -4.98
CA HIS A 33 -16.17 14.52 -5.78
C HIS A 33 -15.61 15.73 -5.02
N SER A 34 -16.05 15.98 -3.78
CA SER A 34 -15.46 17.03 -2.95
C SER A 34 -14.05 16.68 -2.43
N VAL A 35 -13.72 15.39 -2.41
CA VAL A 35 -12.39 14.89 -2.02
C VAL A 35 -11.54 14.66 -3.29
N PRO A 36 -10.51 15.48 -3.54
CA PRO A 36 -9.72 15.37 -4.77
C PRO A 36 -8.85 14.12 -4.77
N ALA A 37 -8.54 13.64 -5.98
CA ALA A 37 -7.57 12.57 -6.17
C ALA A 37 -6.17 12.97 -5.64
N VAL A 38 -5.45 11.98 -5.09
CA VAL A 38 -4.09 12.19 -4.59
C VAL A 38 -3.11 12.28 -5.77
N SER A 39 -2.64 13.49 -6.09
CA SER A 39 -1.80 13.75 -7.26
C SER A 39 -0.37 13.20 -7.19
N HIS A 40 0.16 12.98 -5.98
CA HIS A 40 1.57 12.66 -5.76
C HIS A 40 1.84 11.21 -5.35
N LEU A 41 0.81 10.37 -5.31
CA LEU A 41 0.92 8.97 -4.91
C LEU A 41 0.19 8.08 -5.93
N ARG A 42 0.97 7.42 -6.79
CA ARG A 42 0.42 6.46 -7.74
C ARG A 42 0.01 5.17 -7.03
N GLY A 43 -1.22 4.71 -7.23
CA GLY A 43 -1.68 3.41 -6.75
C GLY A 43 -1.09 2.23 -7.52
N GLY A 44 -1.37 1.01 -7.05
CA GLY A 44 -1.01 -0.24 -7.70
C GLY A 44 0.27 -0.90 -7.15
N SER A 45 0.38 -2.21 -7.39
CA SER A 45 1.46 -3.04 -6.84
C SER A 45 2.85 -2.60 -7.27
N SER A 46 3.04 -2.28 -8.54
CA SER A 46 4.35 -1.84 -9.07
C SER A 46 4.82 -0.55 -8.39
N ALA A 47 3.92 0.44 -8.22
CA ALA A 47 4.25 1.69 -7.53
C ALA A 47 4.54 1.45 -6.04
N GLY A 48 3.77 0.58 -5.39
CA GLY A 48 3.98 0.22 -3.99
C GLY A 48 5.31 -0.48 -3.73
N TYR A 49 5.70 -1.44 -4.56
CA TYR A 49 7.00 -2.10 -4.45
C TYR A 49 8.17 -1.17 -4.79
N LYS A 50 8.03 -0.31 -5.81
CA LYS A 50 9.02 0.73 -6.10
C LYS A 50 9.24 1.63 -4.88
N ARG A 51 8.16 2.08 -4.24
CA ARG A 51 8.24 2.91 -3.02
C ARG A 51 8.92 2.18 -1.86
N TRP A 52 8.64 0.89 -1.69
CA TRP A 52 9.33 0.05 -0.70
C TRP A 52 10.82 -0.01 -0.94
N ASP A 53 11.22 -0.30 -2.19
CA ASP A 53 12.64 -0.40 -2.55
C ASP A 53 13.37 0.94 -2.36
N GLU A 54 12.76 2.06 -2.77
CA GLU A 54 13.30 3.40 -2.52
C GLU A 54 13.51 3.67 -1.02
N PHE A 55 12.53 3.30 -0.17
CA PHE A 55 12.65 3.46 1.28
C PHE A 55 13.79 2.63 1.88
N ARG A 56 14.02 1.41 1.39
CA ARG A 56 15.14 0.58 1.83
C ARG A 56 16.49 1.13 1.33
N GLN A 57 16.57 1.43 0.04
CA GLN A 57 17.81 1.83 -0.64
C GLN A 57 18.30 3.21 -0.18
N SER A 58 17.39 4.14 0.11
CA SER A 58 17.73 5.45 0.67
C SER A 58 18.17 5.43 2.13
N GLY A 59 18.22 4.25 2.77
CA GLY A 59 18.56 4.11 4.18
C GLY A 59 17.40 4.40 5.14
N GLY A 60 16.21 4.70 4.64
CA GLY A 60 15.01 4.96 5.46
C GLY A 60 14.69 3.80 6.40
N LEU A 61 14.80 2.55 5.95
CA LEU A 61 14.61 1.37 6.80
C LEU A 61 15.65 1.30 7.94
N ARG A 62 16.93 1.59 7.64
CA ARG A 62 18.00 1.54 8.65
C ARG A 62 17.87 2.67 9.68
N GLY A 63 17.46 3.86 9.24
CA GLY A 63 17.25 5.03 10.08
C GLY A 63 15.89 5.09 10.78
N TYR A 64 14.97 4.17 10.47
CA TYR A 64 13.57 4.23 10.89
C TYR A 64 13.38 4.50 12.40
N ALA A 65 14.12 3.79 13.25
CA ALA A 65 14.03 3.95 14.70
C ALA A 65 14.31 5.39 15.17
N MET A 66 15.23 6.10 14.51
CA MET A 66 15.64 7.46 14.87
C MET A 66 14.71 8.52 14.27
N THR A 67 14.16 8.28 13.07
CA THR A 67 13.49 9.32 12.29
C THR A 67 11.96 9.22 12.28
N ARG A 68 11.37 8.10 12.70
CA ARG A 68 9.93 7.83 12.55
C ARG A 68 9.00 8.87 13.20
N ASN A 69 9.46 9.52 14.27
CA ASN A 69 8.66 10.50 15.02
C ASN A 69 8.83 11.93 14.50
N ASN A 70 9.72 12.16 13.53
CA ASN A 70 9.98 13.49 12.99
C ASN A 70 9.16 13.72 11.72
N ALA A 71 8.08 14.49 11.82
CA ALA A 71 7.18 14.81 10.71
C ALA A 71 7.88 15.56 9.54
N LEU A 72 9.00 16.26 9.80
CA LEU A 72 9.77 16.95 8.77
C LEU A 72 10.62 15.98 7.93
N LYS A 73 10.85 14.76 8.41
CA LYS A 73 11.61 13.73 7.69
C LYS A 73 10.64 12.88 6.87
N ARG A 74 10.31 13.33 5.65
CA ARG A 74 9.40 12.63 4.72
C ARG A 74 9.77 11.16 4.47
N ASN A 75 11.06 10.83 4.48
CA ASN A 75 11.59 9.46 4.34
C ASN A 75 11.88 8.78 5.69
N GLY A 76 11.51 9.38 6.81
CA GLY A 76 11.63 8.77 8.14
C GLY A 76 10.63 7.64 8.37
N VAL A 77 9.63 7.50 7.48
CA VAL A 77 8.63 6.42 7.46
C VAL A 77 8.47 5.85 6.04
N SER A 78 8.00 4.61 5.93
CA SER A 78 7.88 3.91 4.64
C SER A 78 6.85 4.53 3.71
N ARG A 79 5.78 5.14 4.26
CA ARG A 79 4.59 5.61 3.53
C ARG A 79 3.89 4.47 2.77
N LEU A 80 3.93 3.24 3.30
CA LEU A 80 3.31 2.05 2.69
C LEU A 80 1.85 1.80 3.09
N SER A 81 1.30 2.55 4.05
CA SER A 81 -0.06 2.33 4.58
C SER A 81 -1.14 2.34 3.49
N ALA A 82 -1.05 3.27 2.53
CA ALA A 82 -1.99 3.33 1.40
C ALA A 82 -1.97 2.08 0.52
N TYR A 83 -0.79 1.48 0.31
CA TYR A 83 -0.66 0.27 -0.48
C TYR A 83 -1.11 -0.98 0.29
N HIS A 84 -0.85 -1.04 1.60
CA HIS A 84 -1.30 -2.16 2.44
C HIS A 84 -2.80 -2.18 2.63
N ARG A 85 -3.42 -1.01 2.84
CA ARG A 85 -4.87 -0.90 3.03
C ARG A 85 -5.65 -1.53 1.89
N TRP A 86 -5.15 -1.42 0.66
CA TRP A 86 -5.79 -1.94 -0.54
C TRP A 86 -5.17 -3.24 -1.06
N GLY A 87 -4.31 -3.91 -0.27
CA GLY A 87 -3.69 -5.18 -0.67
C GLY A 87 -2.75 -5.09 -1.87
N MET A 88 -2.33 -3.88 -2.27
CA MET A 88 -1.46 -3.66 -3.43
C MET A 88 -0.05 -4.22 -3.19
N VAL A 89 0.39 -4.27 -1.94
CA VAL A 89 1.71 -4.78 -1.53
C VAL A 89 1.51 -5.83 -0.45
N SER A 90 2.07 -7.02 -0.68
CA SER A 90 2.03 -8.12 0.29
C SER A 90 2.77 -7.77 1.58
N PRO A 91 2.11 -7.82 2.76
CA PRO A 91 2.76 -7.58 4.04
C PRO A 91 3.83 -8.62 4.35
N PHE A 92 3.66 -9.88 3.91
CA PHE A 92 4.65 -10.94 4.11
C PHE A 92 5.96 -10.66 3.38
N LYS A 93 5.88 -10.16 2.13
CA LYS A 93 7.08 -9.76 1.38
C LYS A 93 7.81 -8.62 2.09
N ILE A 94 7.09 -7.60 2.56
CA ILE A 94 7.70 -6.48 3.29
C ILE A 94 8.35 -6.95 4.59
N ALA A 95 7.68 -7.81 5.36
CA ALA A 95 8.24 -8.36 6.59
C ALA A 95 9.51 -9.18 6.32
N ARG A 96 9.49 -10.04 5.30
CA ARG A 96 10.67 -10.84 4.90
C ARG A 96 11.84 -9.95 4.46
N ASP A 97 11.58 -8.97 3.60
CA ASP A 97 12.62 -8.06 3.10
C ASP A 97 13.20 -7.18 4.23
N ALA A 98 12.39 -6.81 5.22
CA ALA A 98 12.84 -6.10 6.42
C ALA A 98 13.66 -6.99 7.35
N ALA A 99 13.24 -8.24 7.57
CA ALA A 99 13.94 -9.21 8.41
C ALA A 99 15.33 -9.57 7.85
N ALA A 100 15.50 -9.54 6.52
CA ALA A 100 16.80 -9.71 5.87
C ALA A 100 17.76 -8.53 6.12
N CYS A 101 17.30 -7.41 6.69
CA CYS A 101 18.14 -6.26 7.02
C CYS A 101 18.52 -6.28 8.51
N SER A 102 19.76 -6.66 8.81
CA SER A 102 20.31 -6.67 10.17
C SER A 102 20.60 -5.26 10.71
N SER A 103 19.56 -4.46 10.98
CA SER A 103 19.68 -3.11 11.54
C SER A 103 18.69 -2.84 12.68
N GLY A 104 19.02 -1.88 13.56
CA GLY A 104 18.12 -1.41 14.61
C GLY A 104 16.80 -0.84 14.04
N GLY A 105 16.89 -0.07 12.95
CA GLY A 105 15.71 0.48 12.27
C GLY A 105 14.80 -0.60 11.68
N ALA A 106 15.36 -1.65 11.08
CA ALA A 106 14.58 -2.76 10.55
C ALA A 106 13.84 -3.57 11.64
N ARG A 107 14.50 -3.84 12.77
CA ARG A 107 13.85 -4.47 13.94
C ARG A 107 12.68 -3.63 14.45
N LYS A 108 12.90 -2.32 14.67
CA LYS A 108 11.83 -1.42 15.11
C LYS A 108 10.71 -1.30 14.08
N PHE A 109 11.03 -1.32 12.79
CA PHE A 109 10.02 -1.33 11.73
C PHE A 109 9.15 -2.59 11.80
N LEU A 110 9.74 -3.77 11.98
CA LEU A 110 9.01 -5.02 12.15
C LEU A 110 8.11 -5.02 13.38
N ASP A 111 8.59 -4.51 14.53
CA ASP A 111 7.78 -4.38 15.74
C ASP A 111 6.50 -3.61 15.45
N GLU A 112 6.63 -2.39 14.88
CA GLU A 112 5.47 -1.56 14.57
C GLU A 112 4.57 -2.21 13.51
N PHE A 113 5.18 -2.82 12.49
CA PHE A 113 4.49 -3.36 11.33
C PHE A 113 3.69 -4.63 11.65
N LEU A 114 4.22 -5.51 12.50
CA LEU A 114 3.58 -6.76 12.88
C LEU A 114 2.65 -6.56 14.07
N ILE A 115 3.07 -5.82 15.10
CA ILE A 115 2.25 -5.67 16.31
C ILE A 115 0.99 -4.87 16.01
N TRP A 116 1.11 -3.64 15.51
CA TRP A 116 -0.06 -2.77 15.41
C TRP A 116 -1.01 -3.15 14.30
N ARG A 117 -0.49 -3.71 13.20
CA ARG A 117 -1.35 -4.19 12.12
C ARG A 117 -2.14 -5.41 12.57
N GLU A 118 -1.48 -6.43 13.11
CA GLU A 118 -2.15 -7.67 13.51
C GLU A 118 -3.02 -7.48 14.76
N LEU A 119 -2.61 -6.64 15.71
CA LEU A 119 -3.43 -6.29 16.88
C LEU A 119 -4.75 -5.66 16.46
N SER A 120 -4.74 -4.77 15.46
CA SER A 120 -5.97 -4.12 14.96
C SER A 120 -6.93 -5.14 14.34
N TYR A 121 -6.40 -6.11 13.57
CA TYR A 121 -7.21 -7.20 13.01
C TYR A 121 -7.76 -8.11 14.10
N ALA A 122 -6.90 -8.56 15.04
CA ALA A 122 -7.30 -9.42 16.14
C ALA A 122 -8.37 -8.77 17.02
N PHE A 123 -8.23 -7.49 17.33
CA PHE A 123 -9.21 -6.74 18.11
C PHE A 123 -10.56 -6.62 17.40
N CYS A 124 -10.59 -6.38 16.10
CA CYS A 124 -11.85 -6.30 15.35
C CYS A 124 -12.51 -7.67 15.15
N ALA A 125 -11.73 -8.74 15.01
CA ALA A 125 -12.24 -10.09 14.77
C ALA A 125 -12.73 -10.80 16.04
N ASN A 126 -12.24 -10.41 17.21
CA ASN A 126 -12.54 -11.04 18.50
C ASN A 126 -13.34 -10.11 19.42
N LYS A 127 -14.18 -9.27 18.84
CA LYS A 127 -15.13 -8.41 19.55
C LYS A 127 -16.56 -8.91 19.42
#